data_AF-A0A016TI11-F1
#
_entry.id   AF-A0A016TI11-F1
#
_cell.length_a   1.000
_cell.length_b   1.000
_cell.length_c   1.000
_cell.angle_alpha   90.00
_cell.angle_beta   90.00
_cell.angle_gamma   90.00
#
_symmetry.space_group_name_H-M   'P 1'
#
loop_
_entity.id
_entity.type
_entity.pdbx_description
1 polymer ?
#
loop_
_entity_poly.entity_id
_entity_poly.type
_entity_poly.pdbx_seq_one_letter_code
_entity_poly.pdbx_strand_id
1 'polypeptide(L)'
;MSVIRRVHLGWNCDSPELPESVIVKIPCPTATKDAFESSGAAMEQLDTDSFGKISHTLETKCYRLLQDVKQKSILVPTIYAADGYDSEQPVIVIEDFRNCSIVDMVDGFSEKQLFAVVEQTANLQAFSLRNKQWITVLRDDEGSFRGNFYVYPSIFPR
;
A
#
# COMPACT_ATOMS: atom_id res chain seq x y z
N MET A 1 -3.66 7.96 -6.03
CA MET A 1 -2.37 8.12 -5.36
C MET A 1 -2.53 9.26 -4.39
N SER A 2 -2.37 8.94 -3.11
CA SER A 2 -2.86 9.73 -2.00
C SER A 2 -2.03 10.97 -1.71
N VAL A 3 -2.60 11.94 -1.00
CA VAL A 3 -1.82 12.91 -0.25
C VAL A 3 -1.28 12.21 1.00
N ILE A 4 0.04 12.23 1.16
CA ILE A 4 0.74 11.65 2.31
C ILE A 4 1.30 12.79 3.16
N ARG A 5 0.99 12.79 4.46
CA ARG A 5 1.46 13.81 5.41
C ARG A 5 1.92 13.15 6.70
N ARG A 6 2.99 13.69 7.28
CA ARG A 6 3.37 13.42 8.66
C ARG A 6 2.58 14.35 9.59
N VAL A 7 1.93 13.79 10.59
CA VAL A 7 1.16 14.52 11.60
C VAL A 7 1.80 14.27 12.96
N HIS A 8 2.13 15.33 13.69
CA HIS A 8 2.60 15.25 15.07
C HIS A 8 1.41 15.24 16.01
N LEU A 9 1.44 14.35 17.00
CA LEU A 9 0.33 14.10 17.90
C LEU A 9 0.61 14.75 19.25
N GLY A 10 -0.34 15.54 19.73
CA GLY A 10 -0.33 16.11 21.08
C GLY A 10 -1.18 15.25 22.00
N TRP A 11 -0.55 14.39 22.80
CA TRP A 11 -1.25 13.56 23.77
C TRP A 11 -1.46 14.33 25.08
N ASN A 12 -2.64 14.16 25.69
CA ASN A 12 -2.94 14.74 27.00
C ASN A 12 -2.38 13.89 28.17
N CYS A 13 -1.65 12.83 27.86
CA CYS A 13 -1.03 11.94 28.83
C CYS A 13 0.41 11.62 28.39
N ASP A 14 1.31 11.57 29.37
CA ASP A 14 2.71 11.21 29.16
C ASP A 14 2.85 9.69 29.16
N SER A 15 2.58 9.04 28.01
CA SER A 15 2.86 7.62 27.81
C SER A 15 3.92 7.45 26.72
N PRO A 16 5.05 6.77 27.01
CA PRO A 16 6.07 6.48 26.00
C PRO A 16 5.60 5.46 24.95
N GLU A 17 4.47 4.80 25.18
CA GLU A 17 3.87 3.85 24.23
C GLU A 17 3.08 4.55 23.11
N LEU A 18 2.78 5.84 23.26
CA LEU A 18 2.03 6.60 22.26
C LEU A 18 2.96 7.19 21.20
N PRO A 19 2.61 7.08 19.90
CA PRO A 19 3.47 7.58 18.85
C PRO A 19 3.50 9.12 18.85
N GLU A 20 4.69 9.70 18.77
CA GLU A 20 4.87 11.16 18.67
C GLU A 20 4.36 11.72 17.33
N SER A 21 4.43 10.90 16.28
CA SER A 21 3.84 11.20 14.98
C SER A 21 3.34 9.96 14.27
N VAL A 22 2.49 10.21 13.29
CA VAL A 22 1.94 9.21 12.38
C VAL A 22 2.04 9.71 10.94
N ILE A 23 2.02 8.78 10.00
CA ILE A 23 1.83 9.08 8.59
C ILE A 23 0.35 8.90 8.25
N VAL A 24 -0.24 9.95 7.69
CA VAL A 24 -1.62 9.98 7.24
C VAL A 24 -1.64 9.97 5.71
N LYS A 25 -2.36 9.02 5.13
CA LYS A 25 -2.49 8.81 3.70
C LYS A 25 -3.97 8.92 3.30
N ILE A 26 -4.30 9.95 2.52
CA ILE A 26 -5.67 10.28 2.10
C ILE A 26 -5.76 10.15 0.58
N PRO A 27 -6.62 9.28 0.02
CA PRO A 27 -6.73 9.12 -1.42
C PRO A 27 -7.11 10.45 -2.07
N CYS A 28 -6.44 10.75 -3.18
CA CYS A 28 -6.53 12.04 -3.85
C CYS A 28 -6.51 11.82 -5.36
N PRO A 29 -7.63 12.06 -6.06
CA PRO A 29 -7.73 11.85 -7.51
C PRO A 29 -6.69 12.63 -8.32
N THR A 30 -6.43 13.89 -7.96
CA THR A 30 -5.45 14.73 -8.67
C THR A 30 -4.04 14.16 -8.55
N ALA A 31 -3.63 13.75 -7.35
CA ALA A 31 -2.33 13.11 -7.16
C ALA A 31 -2.26 11.73 -7.84
N THR A 32 -3.38 11.01 -8.01
CA THR A 32 -3.43 9.82 -8.90
C THR A 32 -3.07 10.15 -10.33
N LYS A 33 -3.70 11.19 -10.87
CA LYS A 33 -3.50 11.64 -12.24
C LYS A 33 -2.05 12.07 -12.45
N ASP A 34 -1.52 12.93 -11.60
CA ASP A 34 -0.14 13.43 -11.70
C ASP A 34 0.88 12.28 -11.70
N ALA A 35 0.71 11.30 -10.81
CA ALA A 35 1.58 10.15 -10.75
C ALA A 35 1.50 9.27 -12.00
N PHE A 36 0.30 9.08 -12.54
CA PHE A 36 0.10 8.31 -13.77
C PHE A 36 0.72 9.01 -14.99
N GLU A 37 0.50 10.31 -15.16
CA GLU A 37 1.10 11.11 -16.23
C GLU A 37 2.63 11.09 -16.14
N SER A 38 3.19 11.21 -14.93
CA SER A 38 4.65 11.15 -14.71
C SER A 38 5.30 9.81 -15.09
N SER A 39 4.51 8.73 -15.13
CA SER A 39 4.98 7.40 -15.51
C SER A 39 5.10 7.19 -17.03
N GLY A 40 4.68 8.17 -17.84
CA GLY A 40 4.69 8.09 -19.30
C GLY A 40 3.57 7.23 -19.90
N ALA A 41 2.61 6.80 -19.08
CA ALA A 41 1.45 6.04 -19.54
C ALA A 41 0.40 6.98 -20.17
N ALA A 42 -0.19 6.57 -21.30
CA ALA A 42 -1.23 7.35 -21.98
C ALA A 42 -2.56 7.31 -21.21
N MET A 43 -3.16 8.48 -20.99
CA MET A 43 -4.36 8.69 -20.16
C MET A 43 -5.64 8.00 -20.70
N GLU A 44 -5.64 7.56 -21.96
CA GLU A 44 -6.80 6.98 -22.65
C GLU A 44 -7.21 5.58 -22.14
N GLN A 45 -6.44 4.95 -21.24
CA GLN A 45 -6.66 3.55 -20.85
C GLN A 45 -7.03 3.33 -19.37
N LEU A 46 -7.03 4.36 -18.52
CA LEU A 46 -7.26 4.18 -17.08
C LEU A 46 -8.22 5.23 -16.53
N ASP A 47 -9.37 4.77 -16.05
CA ASP A 47 -10.21 5.58 -15.15
C ASP A 47 -9.42 5.81 -13.84
N THR A 48 -8.85 7.02 -13.70
CA THR A 48 -7.98 7.39 -12.57
C THR A 48 -8.71 7.31 -11.24
N ASP A 49 -10.03 7.52 -11.24
CA ASP A 49 -10.86 7.45 -10.04
C ASP A 49 -11.06 5.99 -9.63
N SER A 50 -11.37 5.12 -10.60
CA SER A 50 -11.40 3.66 -10.39
C SER A 50 -10.05 3.14 -9.90
N PHE A 51 -8.94 3.57 -10.49
CA PHE A 51 -7.60 3.13 -10.06
C PHE A 51 -7.27 3.61 -8.63
N GLY A 52 -7.56 4.86 -8.31
CA GLY A 52 -7.37 5.41 -6.96
C GLY A 52 -8.18 4.62 -5.91
N LYS A 53 -9.43 4.31 -6.23
CA LYS A 53 -10.32 3.49 -5.40
C LYS A 53 -9.81 2.08 -5.20
N ILE A 54 -9.38 1.42 -6.28
CA ILE A 54 -8.82 0.06 -6.25
C ILE A 54 -7.56 0.04 -5.38
N SER A 55 -6.64 0.98 -5.60
CA SER A 55 -5.37 1.05 -4.86
C SER A 55 -5.60 1.24 -3.36
N HIS A 56 -6.45 2.19 -2.96
CA HIS A 56 -6.75 2.47 -1.55
C HIS A 56 -7.45 1.28 -0.88
N THR A 57 -8.40 0.65 -1.58
CA THR A 57 -9.14 -0.51 -1.09
C THR A 57 -8.22 -1.70 -0.88
N LEU A 58 -7.36 -2.00 -1.87
CA LEU A 58 -6.41 -3.10 -1.80
C LEU A 58 -5.41 -2.91 -0.65
N GLU A 59 -4.90 -1.69 -0.49
CA GLU A 59 -3.96 -1.35 0.56
C GLU A 59 -4.58 -1.51 1.96
N THR A 60 -5.79 -0.98 2.16
CA THR A 60 -6.54 -1.13 3.41
C THR A 60 -6.77 -2.60 3.77
N LYS A 61 -7.18 -3.41 2.77
CA LYS A 61 -7.41 -4.84 2.94
C LYS A 61 -6.13 -5.62 3.26
N CYS A 62 -5.04 -5.31 2.55
CA CYS A 62 -3.73 -5.93 2.78
C CYS A 62 -3.24 -5.67 4.20
N TYR A 63 -3.34 -4.43 4.66
CA TYR A 63 -2.94 -4.05 6.00
C TYR A 63 -3.74 -4.75 7.09
N ARG A 64 -5.08 -4.79 6.97
CA ARG A 64 -5.94 -5.51 7.92
C ARG A 64 -5.62 -7.01 7.94
N LEU A 65 -5.45 -7.63 6.77
CA LEU A 65 -5.07 -9.03 6.66
C LEU A 65 -3.75 -9.34 7.40
N LEU A 66 -2.75 -8.46 7.27
CA LEU A 66 -1.44 -8.64 7.87
C LEU A 66 -1.40 -8.30 9.37
N GLN A 67 -2.34 -7.49 9.88
CA GLN A 67 -2.46 -7.23 11.31
C GLN A 67 -2.87 -8.46 12.11
N ASP A 68 -3.76 -9.30 11.57
CA ASP A 68 -4.29 -10.49 12.25
C ASP A 68 -3.30 -11.67 12.32
N VAL A 69 -2.14 -11.54 11.68
CA VAL A 69 -1.12 -12.59 11.62
C VAL A 69 -0.29 -12.58 12.90
N LYS A 70 -0.53 -13.58 13.77
CA LYS A 70 0.14 -13.71 15.08
C LYS A 70 1.67 -13.80 15.02
N GLN A 71 2.23 -14.37 13.96
CA GLN A 71 3.68 -14.45 13.75
C GLN A 71 4.04 -13.71 12.47
N LYS A 72 4.43 -12.44 12.61
CA LYS A 72 4.79 -11.60 11.47
C LYS A 72 6.16 -11.99 10.94
N SER A 73 6.19 -12.75 9.84
CA SER A 73 7.40 -12.93 9.03
C SER A 73 7.63 -11.79 8.03
N ILE A 74 6.63 -10.93 7.85
CA ILE A 74 6.64 -9.79 6.93
C ILE A 74 6.66 -8.52 7.75
N LEU A 75 7.61 -7.64 7.43
CA LEU A 75 7.69 -6.31 8.01
C LEU A 75 6.65 -5.40 7.35
N VAL A 76 5.65 -4.99 8.13
CA VAL A 76 4.67 -3.97 7.74
C VAL A 76 4.52 -2.93 8.85
N PRO A 77 4.27 -1.65 8.50
CA PRO A 77 3.97 -0.61 9.48
C PRO A 77 2.81 -1.02 10.39
N THR A 78 2.85 -0.55 11.63
CA THR A 78 1.67 -0.57 12.50
C THR A 78 0.58 0.34 11.90
N ILE A 79 -0.66 -0.13 11.89
CA ILE A 79 -1.81 0.61 11.35
C ILE A 79 -2.69 1.00 12.52
N TYR A 80 -2.88 2.31 12.70
CA TYR A 80 -3.70 2.85 13.78
C TYR A 80 -5.16 3.01 13.36
N ALA A 81 -5.40 3.35 12.09
CA ALA A 81 -6.71 3.42 11.49
C ALA A 81 -6.62 3.18 9.98
N ALA A 82 -7.64 2.59 9.39
CA ALA A 82 -7.76 2.48 7.95
C ALA A 82 -9.24 2.43 7.58
N ASP A 83 -9.72 3.42 6.84
CA ASP A 83 -11.09 3.53 6.39
C ASP A 83 -11.17 3.38 4.87
N GLY A 84 -12.23 2.71 4.40
CA GLY A 84 -12.41 2.39 2.99
C GLY A 84 -12.63 3.63 2.13
N TYR A 85 -12.44 3.49 0.81
CA TYR A 85 -12.55 4.62 -0.12
C TYR A 85 -13.94 5.29 -0.11
N ASP A 86 -15.00 4.51 0.07
CA ASP A 86 -16.38 5.00 0.08
C ASP A 86 -16.84 5.51 1.47
N SER A 87 -15.93 5.61 2.45
CA SER A 87 -16.24 6.19 3.76
C SER A 87 -16.34 7.72 3.69
N GLU A 88 -16.92 8.35 4.72
CA GLU A 88 -16.97 9.81 4.81
C GLU A 88 -15.57 10.45 4.84
N GLN A 89 -14.59 9.74 5.41
CA GLN A 89 -13.21 10.20 5.54
C GLN A 89 -12.26 9.06 5.17
N PRO A 90 -12.03 8.80 3.87
CA PRO A 90 -11.15 7.73 3.45
C PRO A 90 -9.71 8.05 3.86
N VAL A 91 -9.11 7.22 4.70
CA VAL A 91 -7.79 7.49 5.28
C VAL A 91 -7.09 6.20 5.69
N ILE A 92 -5.76 6.20 5.62
CA ILE A 92 -4.92 5.19 6.27
C ILE A 92 -3.95 5.94 7.18
N VAL A 93 -3.94 5.59 8.46
CA VAL A 93 -3.06 6.14 9.48
C VAL A 93 -2.08 5.06 9.92
N ILE A 94 -0.80 5.29 9.66
CA ILE A 94 0.26 4.30 9.82
C ILE A 94 1.43 4.84 10.64
N GLU A 95 2.24 3.92 11.16
CA GLU A 95 3.49 4.18 11.87
C GLU A 95 4.45 5.06 11.06
N ASP A 96 5.07 6.03 11.74
CA ASP A 96 6.07 6.92 11.17
C ASP A 96 7.48 6.40 11.44
N PHE A 97 8.10 5.82 10.42
CA PHE A 97 9.49 5.36 10.47
C PHE A 97 10.48 6.53 10.34
N ARG A 98 10.65 7.29 11.42
CA ARG A 98 11.57 8.45 11.46
C ARG A 98 13.04 8.09 11.30
N ASN A 99 13.43 6.88 11.71
CA ASN A 99 14.82 6.42 11.73
C ASN A 99 15.20 5.61 10.47
N CYS A 100 14.43 5.76 9.38
CA CYS A 100 14.69 5.07 8.13
C CYS A 100 15.03 6.07 7.02
N SER A 101 15.98 5.70 6.17
CA SER A 101 16.32 6.43 4.95
C SER A 101 15.81 5.66 3.73
N ILE A 102 15.29 6.38 2.73
CA ILE A 102 15.00 5.80 1.43
C ILE A 102 16.33 5.58 0.72
N VAL A 103 16.54 4.38 0.19
CA VAL A 103 17.69 4.04 -0.64
C VAL A 103 17.27 4.20 -2.09
N ASP A 104 18.00 5.01 -2.87
CA ASP A 104 17.76 5.13 -4.30
C ASP A 104 18.21 3.85 -5.01
N MET A 105 17.36 3.31 -5.88
CA MET A 105 17.69 2.14 -6.69
C MET A 105 18.82 2.43 -7.68
N VAL A 106 19.00 3.69 -8.09
CA VAL A 106 20.07 4.13 -9.01
C VAL A 106 21.45 3.94 -8.37
N ASP A 107 21.56 4.21 -7.07
CA ASP A 107 22.81 4.06 -6.30
C ASP A 107 23.13 2.58 -6.00
N GLY A 108 22.16 1.68 -6.23
CA GLY A 108 22.28 0.25 -6.01
C GLY A 108 22.13 -0.17 -4.55
N PHE A 109 21.97 -1.47 -4.32
CA PHE A 109 21.86 -2.05 -2.99
C PHE A 109 23.18 -2.69 -2.57
N SER A 110 23.55 -2.53 -1.30
CA SER A 110 24.55 -3.41 -0.69
C SER A 110 24.03 -4.85 -0.65
N GLU A 111 24.96 -5.82 -0.60
CA GLU A 111 24.62 -7.24 -0.50
C GLU A 111 23.65 -7.53 0.67
N LYS A 112 23.89 -6.92 1.84
CA LYS A 112 23.00 -7.07 3.01
C LYS A 112 21.59 -6.54 2.76
N GLN A 113 21.46 -5.39 2.10
CA GLN A 113 20.15 -4.83 1.74
C GLN A 113 19.44 -5.71 0.72
N LEU A 114 20.16 -6.23 -0.26
CA LEU A 114 19.60 -7.14 -1.27
C LEU A 114 19.07 -8.41 -0.61
N PHE A 115 19.83 -9.03 0.29
CA PHE A 115 19.36 -10.20 1.06
C PHE A 115 18.12 -9.88 1.89
N ALA A 116 18.08 -8.72 2.55
CA ALA A 116 16.90 -8.31 3.33
C ALA A 116 15.64 -8.15 2.44
N VAL A 117 15.78 -7.54 1.26
CA VAL A 117 14.67 -7.39 0.30
C VAL A 117 14.20 -8.75 -0.22
N VAL A 118 15.13 -9.63 -0.59
CA VAL A 118 14.81 -10.99 -1.08
C VAL A 118 14.14 -11.82 0.02
N GLU A 119 14.62 -11.75 1.25
CA GLU A 119 14.03 -12.46 2.39
C GLU A 119 12.60 -11.98 2.66
N GLN A 120 12.36 -10.66 2.70
CA GLN A 120 11.00 -10.13 2.87
C GLN A 120 10.08 -10.53 1.72
N THR A 121 10.59 -10.58 0.49
CA THR A 121 9.84 -11.05 -0.69
C THR A 121 9.48 -12.53 -0.56
N ALA A 122 10.43 -13.38 -0.17
CA ALA A 122 10.21 -14.80 0.05
C ALA A 122 9.21 -15.04 1.19
N ASN A 123 9.28 -14.26 2.27
CA ASN A 123 8.32 -14.31 3.38
C ASN A 123 6.91 -13.91 2.94
N LEU A 124 6.78 -12.90 2.08
CA LEU A 124 5.50 -12.51 1.48
C LEU A 124 4.91 -13.61 0.59
N GLN A 125 5.74 -14.25 -0.23
CA GLN A 125 5.32 -15.39 -1.06
C GLN A 125 4.93 -16.60 -0.21
N ALA A 126 5.71 -16.94 0.82
CA ALA A 126 5.39 -18.03 1.73
C ALA A 126 4.08 -17.76 2.49
N PHE A 127 3.86 -16.50 2.89
CA PHE A 127 2.60 -16.08 3.50
C PHE A 127 1.42 -16.26 2.55
N SER A 128 1.51 -15.81 1.30
CA SER A 128 0.40 -15.91 0.34
C SER A 128 0.03 -17.38 0.02
N LEU A 129 1.00 -18.30 0.05
CA LEU A 129 0.76 -19.73 -0.12
C LEU A 129 0.10 -20.38 1.10
N ARG A 130 0.48 -19.97 2.32
CA ARG A 130 0.00 -20.55 3.58
C ARG A 130 -1.33 -19.97 4.03
N ASN A 131 -1.52 -18.67 3.85
CA ASN A 131 -2.72 -17.97 4.26
C ASN A 131 -3.60 -17.68 3.04
N LYS A 132 -4.61 -18.52 2.79
CA LYS A 132 -5.54 -18.32 1.67
C LYS A 132 -6.66 -17.31 1.96
N GLN A 133 -6.70 -16.68 3.14
CA GLN A 133 -7.73 -15.69 3.49
C GLN A 133 -7.68 -14.46 2.59
N TRP A 134 -6.52 -14.14 1.99
CA TRP A 134 -6.44 -13.07 1.00
C TRP A 134 -7.35 -13.35 -0.20
N ILE A 135 -7.56 -14.61 -0.59
CA ILE A 135 -8.43 -14.97 -1.72
C ILE A 135 -9.87 -14.54 -1.42
N THR A 136 -10.36 -14.79 -0.21
CA THR A 136 -11.70 -14.36 0.21
C THR A 136 -11.79 -12.84 0.33
N VAL A 137 -10.79 -12.20 0.94
CA VAL A 137 -10.75 -10.73 1.12
C VAL A 137 -10.75 -9.98 -0.21
N LEU A 138 -10.13 -10.54 -1.26
CA LEU A 138 -10.11 -9.94 -2.60
C LEU A 138 -11.34 -10.29 -3.45
N ARG A 139 -12.00 -11.42 -3.22
CA ARG A 139 -13.17 -11.86 -4.01
C ARG A 139 -14.40 -10.98 -3.83
N ASP A 140 -14.56 -10.34 -2.68
CA ASP A 140 -15.68 -9.43 -2.43
C ASP A 140 -15.69 -8.21 -3.39
N ASP A 141 -14.58 -7.92 -4.07
CA ASP A 141 -14.47 -6.80 -5.02
C ASP A 141 -14.37 -7.25 -6.49
N GLU A 142 -14.43 -8.56 -6.81
CA GLU A 142 -14.23 -9.05 -8.19
C GLU A 142 -15.29 -8.52 -9.18
N GLY A 143 -16.47 -8.15 -8.71
CA GLY A 143 -17.50 -7.48 -9.51
C GLY A 143 -17.07 -6.10 -10.03
N SER A 144 -16.20 -5.39 -9.29
CA SER A 144 -15.63 -4.10 -9.69
C SER A 144 -14.35 -4.26 -10.51
N PHE A 145 -13.59 -5.33 -10.31
CA PHE A 145 -12.31 -5.57 -10.99
C PHE A 145 -12.46 -6.05 -12.44
N ARG A 146 -13.47 -6.89 -12.74
CA ARG A 146 -13.68 -7.44 -14.09
C ARG A 146 -14.15 -6.43 -15.13
N GLY A 147 -14.70 -5.28 -14.72
CA GLY A 147 -15.19 -4.26 -15.65
C GLY A 147 -14.11 -3.38 -16.28
N ASN A 148 -12.97 -3.18 -15.61
CA ASN A 148 -12.10 -2.01 -15.87
C ASN A 148 -10.63 -2.34 -16.21
N PHE A 149 -10.23 -3.61 -16.29
CA PHE A 149 -8.86 -3.98 -16.69
C PHE A 149 -8.85 -5.09 -17.73
N TYR A 150 -9.00 -4.73 -19.01
CA TYR A 150 -8.50 -5.55 -20.10
C TYR A 150 -7.03 -5.19 -20.35
N VAL A 151 -6.12 -5.86 -19.65
CA VAL A 151 -4.72 -5.89 -20.08
C VAL A 151 -4.66 -6.86 -21.27
N TYR A 152 -4.70 -6.33 -22.49
CA TYR A 152 -4.32 -7.12 -23.65
C TYR A 152 -2.83 -7.45 -23.53
N PRO A 153 -2.43 -8.73 -23.55
CA PRO A 153 -1.02 -9.08 -23.64
C PRO A 153 -0.57 -8.85 -25.09
N SER A 154 -0.21 -7.62 -25.43
CA SER A 154 0.66 -7.36 -26.57
C SER A 154 2.05 -7.06 -26.02
N ILE A 155 2.98 -7.99 -26.25
CA ILE A 155 4.39 -7.79 -26.65
C ILE A 155 5.10 -9.15 -26.46
N PHE A 156 5.05 -9.97 -27.50
CA PHE A 156 6.20 -10.74 -27.95
C PHE A 156 6.17 -10.63 -29.49
N PRO A 157 7.04 -9.83 -30.12
CA PRO A 157 7.29 -9.98 -31.54
C PRO A 157 8.04 -11.31 -31.75
N ARG A 158 7.59 -12.09 -32.72
CA ARG A 158 8.39 -13.20 -33.29
C ARG A 158 9.53 -12.65 -34.13
#